data_AF-A0A1F9KCS0-F1
#
_entry.id   AF-A0A1F9KCS0-F1
#
_cell.length_a   1.000
_cell.length_b   1.000
_cell.length_c   1.000
_cell.angle_alpha   90.00
_cell.angle_beta   90.00
_cell.angle_gamma   90.00
#
_symmetry.space_group_name_H-M   'P 1'
#
loop_
_entity.id
_entity.type
_entity.pdbx_description
1 polymer ?
#
loop_
_entity_poly.entity_id
_entity_poly.type
_entity_poly.pdbx_seq_one_letter_code
_entity_poly.pdbx_strand_id
1 'polypeptide(L)'
;MWIRLLVLSVLFSVAGCYYHGRDFPTVPIEELRPNVTTKSQVYGNFGEPNEKGSDSGLETWTYYYELWTVTGVQDKKRLHVTFNQNGTLRNYSYSAQ
;
A
#
# COMPACT_ATOMS: atom_id res chain seq x y z
N MET A 1 -15.50 -36.92 -25.15
CA MET A 1 -14.42 -37.03 -24.13
C MET A 1 -13.54 -35.77 -24.05
N TRP A 2 -13.29 -35.05 -25.15
CA TRP A 2 -12.43 -33.85 -25.18
C TRP A 2 -13.03 -32.59 -24.54
N ILE A 3 -14.36 -32.42 -24.58
CA ILE A 3 -15.05 -31.30 -23.91
C ILE A 3 -14.79 -31.31 -22.39
N ARG A 4 -14.70 -32.49 -21.76
CA ARG A 4 -14.39 -32.59 -20.31
C ARG A 4 -12.95 -32.15 -20.01
N LEU A 5 -12.01 -32.42 -20.91
CA LEU A 5 -10.61 -31.98 -20.79
C LEU A 5 -10.46 -30.46 -21.01
N LEU A 6 -11.21 -29.89 -21.95
CA LEU A 6 -11.26 -28.44 -22.18
C LEU A 6 -11.86 -27.70 -20.99
N VAL A 7 -12.95 -28.22 -20.41
CA VAL A 7 -13.57 -27.63 -19.20
C VAL A 7 -12.63 -27.69 -18.00
N LEU A 8 -11.89 -28.80 -17.80
CA LEU A 8 -10.92 -28.93 -16.71
C LEU A 8 -9.72 -27.98 -16.88
N SER A 9 -9.27 -27.77 -18.12
CA SER A 9 -8.17 -26.86 -18.45
C SER A 9 -8.53 -25.39 -18.20
N VAL A 10 -9.78 -24.99 -18.44
CA VAL A 10 -10.25 -23.61 -18.17
C VAL A 10 -10.42 -23.35 -16.68
N LEU A 11 -10.82 -24.37 -15.90
CA LEU A 11 -10.95 -24.27 -14.43
C LEU A 11 -9.62 -24.05 -13.71
N PHE A 12 -8.49 -24.53 -14.26
CA PHE A 12 -7.16 -24.36 -13.65
C PHE A 12 -6.54 -22.97 -13.87
N SER A 13 -7.02 -22.22 -14.86
CA SER A 13 -6.42 -20.93 -15.27
C SER A 13 -6.75 -19.77 -14.33
N VAL A 14 -7.63 -19.96 -13.34
CA VAL A 14 -8.12 -18.85 -12.51
C VAL A 14 -7.26 -18.62 -11.26
N ALA A 15 -6.35 -19.53 -10.89
CA ALA A 15 -5.51 -19.45 -9.68
C ALA A 15 -4.35 -18.42 -9.78
N GLY A 16 -4.65 -17.18 -10.16
CA GLY A 16 -3.67 -16.08 -10.15
C GLY A 16 -3.60 -15.40 -8.80
N CYS A 17 -2.41 -15.33 -8.20
CA CYS A 17 -2.11 -14.34 -7.17
C CYS A 17 -1.68 -13.06 -7.87
N TYR A 18 -2.28 -11.93 -7.52
CA TYR A 18 -1.93 -10.62 -8.05
C TYR A 18 -1.55 -9.69 -6.89
N TYR A 19 -0.42 -9.00 -7.03
CA TYR A 19 0.04 -8.00 -6.08
C TYR A 19 -0.33 -6.62 -6.59
N HIS A 20 -0.96 -5.80 -5.75
CA HIS A 20 -1.25 -4.41 -6.06
C HIS A 20 -0.51 -3.48 -5.08
N GLY A 21 0.28 -2.56 -5.62
CA GLY A 21 1.13 -1.66 -4.83
C GLY A 21 2.49 -2.26 -4.46
N ARG A 22 3.10 -1.74 -3.39
CA ARG A 22 4.44 -2.14 -2.94
C ARG A 22 4.39 -2.45 -1.46
N ASP A 23 4.96 -3.59 -1.08
CA ASP A 23 5.12 -3.94 0.33
C ASP A 23 6.08 -2.95 1.03
N PHE A 24 5.77 -2.60 2.27
CA PHE A 24 6.52 -1.63 3.07
C PHE A 24 6.60 -2.07 4.55
N PRO A 25 7.70 -1.76 5.25
CA PRO A 25 7.89 -2.20 6.64
C PRO A 25 6.92 -1.48 7.58
N THR A 26 6.37 -2.21 8.56
CA THR A 26 5.45 -1.64 9.56
C THR A 26 6.18 -1.01 10.75
N VAL A 27 7.35 -1.53 11.14
CA VAL A 27 8.11 -1.02 12.30
C VAL A 27 8.38 0.49 12.23
N PRO A 28 8.82 1.07 11.10
CA PRO A 28 9.06 2.51 11.02
C PRO A 28 7.82 3.39 11.20
N ILE A 29 6.61 2.83 11.15
CA ILE A 29 5.34 3.56 11.39
C ILE A 29 5.22 3.95 12.87
N GLU A 30 5.69 3.09 13.78
CA GLU A 30 5.66 3.36 15.23
C GLU A 30 6.58 4.53 15.63
N GLU A 31 7.55 4.85 14.79
CA GLU A 31 8.50 5.94 14.98
C GLU A 31 8.01 7.29 14.40
N LEU A 32 6.88 7.30 13.68
CA LEU A 32 6.33 8.51 13.09
C LEU A 32 5.84 9.48 14.16
N ARG A 33 6.39 10.69 14.16
CA ARG A 33 6.07 11.74 15.13
C ARG A 33 5.60 13.01 14.42
N PRO A 34 4.35 13.45 14.63
CA PRO A 34 3.86 14.72 14.12
C PRO A 34 4.77 15.89 14.48
N ASN A 35 4.95 16.81 13.54
CA ASN A 35 5.82 17.98 13.61
C ASN A 35 7.32 17.70 13.82
N VAL A 36 7.74 16.43 13.83
CA VAL A 36 9.14 16.01 14.03
C VAL A 36 9.67 15.27 12.81
N THR A 37 8.99 14.20 12.39
CA THR A 37 9.43 13.39 11.25
C THR A 37 9.36 14.21 9.97
N THR A 38 10.42 14.20 9.17
CA THR A 38 10.49 14.96 7.90
C THR A 38 10.08 14.10 6.71
N LYS A 39 9.69 14.75 5.59
CA LYS A 39 9.49 14.06 4.30
C LYS A 39 10.65 13.17 3.90
N SER A 40 11.90 13.63 4.12
CA SER A 40 13.09 12.84 3.80
C SER A 40 13.22 11.60 4.66
N GLN A 41 12.85 11.67 5.95
CA GLN A 41 12.83 10.49 6.83
C GLN A 41 11.72 9.52 6.43
N VAL A 42 10.52 10.01 6.10
CA VAL A 42 9.44 9.16 5.57
C VAL A 42 9.91 8.47 4.28
N TYR A 43 10.53 9.20 3.36
CA TYR A 43 11.09 8.64 2.13
C TYR A 43 12.18 7.60 2.41
N GLY A 44 13.09 7.88 3.35
CA GLY A 44 14.14 6.93 3.74
C GLY A 44 13.60 5.64 4.36
N ASN A 45 12.51 5.74 5.12
CA ASN A 45 11.92 4.61 5.82
C ASN A 45 11.01 3.74 4.93
N PHE A 46 10.23 4.35 4.03
CA PHE A 46 9.20 3.66 3.24
C PHE A 46 9.47 3.66 1.73
N GLY A 47 10.41 4.47 1.26
CA GLY A 47 10.72 4.64 -0.15
C GLY A 47 9.72 5.52 -0.91
N GLU A 48 9.68 5.33 -2.23
CA GLU A 48 8.76 6.01 -3.12
C GLU A 48 7.30 5.62 -2.79
N PRO A 49 6.41 6.59 -2.52
CA PRO A 49 5.00 6.31 -2.29
C PRO A 49 4.33 5.79 -3.56
N ASN A 50 3.26 5.02 -3.39
CA ASN A 50 2.43 4.58 -4.51
C ASN A 50 1.70 5.76 -5.16
N GLU A 51 1.27 6.73 -4.34
CA GLU A 51 0.56 7.92 -4.78
C GLU A 51 1.06 9.16 -4.04
N LYS A 52 1.23 10.26 -4.78
CA LYS A 52 1.43 11.61 -4.23
C LYS A 52 0.22 12.46 -4.59
N GLY A 53 -0.33 13.17 -3.61
CA GLY A 53 -1.52 14.00 -3.76
C GLY A 53 -1.42 15.31 -3.00
N SER A 54 -2.55 15.99 -2.90
CA SER A 54 -2.71 17.21 -2.12
C SER A 54 -4.10 17.23 -1.48
N ASP A 55 -4.15 17.41 -0.17
CA ASP A 55 -5.40 17.66 0.57
C ASP A 55 -5.32 19.06 1.18
N SER A 56 -6.27 19.92 0.79
CA SER A 56 -6.37 21.29 1.33
C SER A 56 -5.07 22.09 1.18
N GLY A 57 -4.32 21.85 0.10
CA GLY A 57 -3.04 22.51 -0.20
C GLY A 57 -1.82 21.89 0.49
N LEU A 58 -1.99 20.80 1.23
CA LEU A 58 -0.91 20.06 1.85
C LEU A 58 -0.59 18.80 1.08
N GLU A 59 0.69 18.56 0.86
CA GLU A 59 1.16 17.36 0.17
C GLU A 59 0.82 16.10 0.99
N THR A 60 0.32 15.08 0.30
CA THR A 60 -0.03 13.79 0.88
C THR A 60 0.67 12.65 0.14
N TRP A 61 1.18 11.67 0.87
CA TRP A 61 1.76 10.45 0.31
C TRP A 61 0.97 9.24 0.79
N THR A 62 0.66 8.33 -0.12
CA THR A 62 -0.01 7.07 0.19
C THR A 62 0.86 5.89 -0.18
N TYR A 63 1.05 5.00 0.79
CA TYR A 63 1.67 3.70 0.63
C TYR A 63 0.57 2.65 0.78
N TYR A 64 0.50 1.69 -0.12
CA TYR A 64 -0.42 0.57 -0.01
C TYR A 64 0.19 -0.71 -0.57
N TYR A 65 -0.23 -1.80 0.04
CA TYR A 65 0.04 -3.16 -0.40
C TYR A 65 -1.25 -3.95 -0.28
N GLU A 66 -1.60 -4.67 -1.34
CA GLU A 66 -2.73 -5.58 -1.36
C GLU A 66 -2.33 -6.88 -2.08
N LEU A 67 -2.43 -8.00 -1.37
CA LEU A 67 -2.30 -9.33 -1.92
C LEU A 67 -3.68 -9.86 -2.30
N TRP A 68 -3.91 -10.02 -3.59
CA TRP A 68 -5.13 -10.59 -4.13
C TRP A 68 -4.91 -12.06 -4.52
N THR A 69 -5.86 -12.90 -4.14
CA THR A 69 -5.95 -14.30 -4.56
C THR A 69 -7.31 -14.56 -5.19
N VAL A 70 -7.51 -15.76 -5.73
CA VAL A 70 -8.80 -16.24 -6.24
C VAL A 70 -9.97 -16.08 -5.29
N THR A 71 -9.72 -16.13 -3.98
CA THR A 71 -10.76 -16.01 -2.96
C THR A 71 -10.95 -14.58 -2.45
N GLY A 72 -10.19 -13.61 -2.98
CA GLY A 72 -10.22 -12.20 -2.57
C GLY A 72 -8.89 -11.70 -2.00
N VAL A 73 -8.95 -10.56 -1.32
CA VAL A 73 -7.81 -9.94 -0.63
C VAL A 73 -7.39 -10.80 0.56
N GLN A 74 -6.14 -11.25 0.57
CA GLN A 74 -5.56 -12.04 1.67
C GLN A 74 -4.82 -11.18 2.67
N ASP A 75 -4.14 -10.14 2.19
CA ASP A 75 -3.38 -9.22 3.03
C ASP A 75 -3.54 -7.83 2.43
N LYS A 76 -3.81 -6.85 3.29
CA LYS A 76 -3.89 -5.45 2.89
C LYS A 76 -3.35 -4.57 3.98
N LYS A 77 -2.47 -3.66 3.59
CA LYS A 77 -2.07 -2.55 4.46
C LYS A 77 -1.94 -1.25 3.71
N ARG A 78 -2.22 -0.15 4.40
CA ARG A 78 -2.17 1.21 3.86
C ARG A 78 -1.66 2.18 4.91
N LEU A 79 -0.73 3.03 4.51
CA LEU A 79 -0.26 4.18 5.26
C LEU A 79 -0.55 5.43 4.44
N HIS A 80 -1.32 6.35 4.99
CA HIS A 80 -1.54 7.67 4.40
C HIS A 80 -0.86 8.72 5.29
N VAL A 81 -0.11 9.61 4.67
CA VAL A 81 0.74 10.59 5.34
C VAL A 81 0.43 11.97 4.79
N THR A 82 0.15 12.93 5.67
CA THR A 82 -0.04 14.34 5.29
C THR A 82 1.10 15.16 5.86
N PHE A 83 1.68 16.06 5.07
CA PHE A 83 2.79 16.91 5.50
C PHE A 83 2.36 18.37 5.71
N ASN A 84 2.99 19.03 6.66
CA ASN A 84 2.94 20.47 6.80
C ASN A 84 3.68 21.15 5.63
N GLN A 85 3.44 22.46 5.44
CA GLN A 85 4.12 23.27 4.42
C GLN A 85 5.64 23.30 4.60
N ASN A 86 6.14 23.22 5.83
CA ASN A 86 7.57 23.14 6.15
C ASN A 86 8.18 21.75 5.89
N GLY A 87 7.41 20.77 5.41
CA GLY A 87 7.88 19.43 5.08
C GLY A 87 7.97 18.46 6.26
N THR A 88 7.49 18.83 7.46
CA THR A 88 7.34 17.87 8.58
C THR A 88 6.01 17.11 8.47
N LEU A 89 5.94 15.94 9.07
CA LEU A 89 4.73 15.14 9.21
C LEU A 89 3.65 15.94 9.94
N ARG A 90 2.46 16.07 9.36
CA ARG A 90 1.30 16.67 10.02
C ARG A 90 0.50 15.61 10.77
N ASN A 91 0.09 14.57 10.05
CA ASN A 91 -0.61 13.41 10.59
C ASN A 91 -0.38 12.19 9.69
N TYR A 92 -0.76 11.03 10.19
CA TYR A 92 -0.79 9.80 9.40
C TYR A 92 -1.96 8.92 9.84
N SER A 93 -2.40 8.03 8.95
CA SER A 93 -3.31 6.94 9.27
C SER A 93 -2.74 5.64 8.72
N TYR A 94 -2.77 4.60 9.55
CA TYR A 94 -2.32 3.26 9.20
C TYR A 94 -3.45 2.25 9.41
N SER A 95 -3.63 1.36 8.45
CA SER A 95 -4.51 0.21 8.58
C SER A 95 -3.85 -1.02 7.97
N ALA A 96 -4.08 -2.17 8.62
CA ALA A 96 -3.70 -3.48 8.13
C ALA A 96 -4.82 -4.48 8.44
N GLN A 97 -5.06 -5.42 7.54
CA GLN A 97 -6.08 -6.48 7.67
C GLN A 97 -5.54 -7.80 7.13
#